data_AF-A0A354BLL7-F1
#
_entry.id   AF-A0A354BLL7-F1
#
_cell.length_a   1.000
_cell.length_b   1.000
_cell.length_c   1.000
_cell.angle_alpha   90.00
_cell.angle_beta   90.00
_cell.angle_gamma   90.00
#
_symmetry.space_group_name_H-M   'P 1'
#
loop_
_entity.id
_entity.type
_entity.pdbx_description
1 polymer ?
#
loop_
_entity_poly.entity_id
_entity_poly.type
_entity_poly.pdbx_seq_one_letter_code
_entity_poly.pdbx_strand_id
1 'polypeptide(L)'
;MAGIVTSSELLTALHNKATQLRIGSVRATSEAGSGHPSSCASAADIVAALFFSVMRYDPHNPKARNSDRFILSKGHAAPLLYAAWAEAGLFPSSDLLKLRTLASDLEGHP
;
A
#
# COMPACT_ATOMS: atom_id res chain seq x y z
N MET A 1 -10.66 23.56 14.23
CA MET A 1 -11.71 22.58 14.57
C MET A 1 -11.67 21.49 13.52
N ALA A 2 -11.25 20.27 13.88
CA ALA A 2 -11.29 19.14 12.96
C ALA A 2 -12.74 18.69 12.82
N GLY A 3 -13.28 18.72 11.60
CA GLY A 3 -14.65 18.28 11.33
C GLY A 3 -14.83 16.81 11.69
N ILE A 4 -15.99 16.46 12.24
CA ILE A 4 -16.37 15.08 12.52
C ILE A 4 -16.50 14.37 11.17
N VAL A 5 -15.57 13.48 10.86
CA VAL A 5 -15.67 12.60 9.68
C VAL A 5 -16.80 11.62 9.94
N THR A 6 -17.81 11.62 9.07
CA THR A 6 -18.91 10.66 9.17
C THR A 6 -18.44 9.27 8.77
N SER A 7 -19.10 8.23 9.28
CA SER A 7 -18.79 6.84 8.88
C SER A 7 -18.90 6.64 7.37
N SER A 8 -19.83 7.33 6.70
CA SER A 8 -20.00 7.26 5.25
C SER A 8 -18.82 7.88 4.49
N GLU A 9 -18.32 9.04 4.93
CA GLU A 9 -17.18 9.69 4.30
C GLU A 9 -15.91 8.86 4.46
N LEU A 10 -15.70 8.28 5.65
CA LEU A 10 -14.58 7.39 5.90
C LEU A 10 -14.62 6.16 4.98
N LEU A 11 -15.77 5.50 4.86
CA LEU A 11 -15.91 4.33 3.98
C LEU A 11 -15.61 4.67 2.52
N THR A 12 -16.11 5.80 2.02
CA THR A 12 -15.79 6.28 0.67
C THR A 12 -14.28 6.53 0.50
N ALA A 13 -13.64 7.19 1.48
CA ALA A 13 -12.20 7.42 1.45
C ALA A 13 -11.40 6.11 1.42
N LEU A 14 -11.80 5.10 2.20
CA LEU A 14 -11.16 3.79 2.23
C LEU A 14 -11.35 3.01 0.91
N HIS A 15 -12.54 3.06 0.29
CA HIS A 15 -12.75 2.47 -1.04
C HIS A 15 -11.89 3.15 -2.11
N ASN A 16 -11.74 4.47 -2.04
CA ASN A 16 -10.86 5.21 -2.94
C ASN A 16 -9.39 4.79 -2.72
N LYS A 17 -8.95 4.65 -1.47
CA LYS A 17 -7.60 4.15 -1.17
C LYS A 17 -7.40 2.75 -1.72
N ALA A 18 -8.31 1.82 -1.47
CA ALA A 18 -8.24 0.46 -2.02
C ALA A 18 -8.18 0.46 -3.56
N THR A 19 -8.91 1.36 -4.22
CA THR A 19 -8.87 1.53 -5.67
C THR A 19 -7.49 2.02 -6.14
N GLN A 20 -6.90 3.00 -5.47
CA GLN A 20 -5.53 3.44 -5.77
C GLN A 20 -4.49 2.33 -5.56
N LEU A 21 -4.63 1.54 -4.50
CA LEU A 21 -3.78 0.39 -4.25
C LEU A 21 -3.86 -0.66 -5.37
N ARG A 22 -5.06 -0.92 -5.90
CA ARG A 22 -5.27 -1.80 -7.06
C ARG A 22 -4.58 -1.24 -8.30
N ILE A 23 -4.78 0.04 -8.61
CA ILE A 23 -4.17 0.71 -9.76
C ILE A 23 -2.65 0.68 -9.66
N GLY A 24 -2.09 1.03 -8.51
CA GLY A 24 -0.65 1.01 -8.25
C GLY A 24 -0.05 -0.39 -8.45
N SER A 25 -0.71 -1.42 -7.91
CA SER A 25 -0.28 -2.81 -8.07
C SER A 25 -0.31 -3.27 -9.53
N VAL A 26 -1.38 -2.98 -10.27
CA VAL A 26 -1.49 -3.32 -11.70
C VAL A 26 -0.39 -2.62 -12.49
N ARG A 27 -0.25 -1.29 -12.35
CA ARG A 27 0.76 -0.50 -13.07
C ARG A 27 2.18 -1.00 -12.80
N ALA A 28 2.54 -1.22 -11.53
CA ALA A 28 3.86 -1.70 -11.14
C ALA A 28 4.18 -3.07 -11.75
N THR A 29 3.25 -4.03 -11.66
CA THR A 29 3.46 -5.38 -12.21
C THR A 29 3.45 -5.40 -13.74
N SER A 30 2.66 -4.56 -14.39
CA SER A 30 2.66 -4.40 -15.84
C SER A 30 3.97 -3.82 -16.34
N GLU A 31 4.48 -2.76 -15.70
CA GLU A 31 5.76 -2.14 -16.06
C GLU A 31 6.93 -3.12 -15.85
N ALA A 32 6.94 -3.84 -14.74
CA ALA A 32 7.96 -4.86 -14.46
C ALA A 32 7.89 -6.10 -15.37
N GLY A 33 6.84 -6.24 -16.19
CA GLY A 33 6.58 -7.43 -17.00
C GLY A 33 6.35 -8.71 -16.18
N SER A 34 6.17 -8.60 -14.86
CA SER A 34 6.04 -9.73 -13.93
C SER A 34 5.43 -9.32 -12.59
N GLY A 35 4.79 -10.26 -11.89
CA GLY A 35 4.22 -10.04 -10.55
C GLY A 35 2.84 -10.68 -10.36
N HIS A 36 2.15 -10.30 -9.28
CA HIS A 36 0.89 -10.94 -8.86
C HIS A 36 -0.24 -9.91 -8.61
N PRO A 37 -0.73 -9.20 -9.65
CA PRO A 37 -1.73 -8.14 -9.49
C PRO A 37 -3.08 -8.65 -8.95
N SER A 38 -3.50 -9.87 -9.30
CA SER A 38 -4.74 -10.47 -8.78
C SER A 38 -4.65 -10.78 -7.28
N SER A 39 -3.49 -11.28 -6.81
CA SER A 39 -3.22 -11.45 -5.38
C SER A 39 -3.20 -10.11 -4.64
N CYS A 40 -2.79 -9.03 -5.28
CA CYS A 40 -2.88 -7.68 -4.70
C CYS A 40 -4.34 -7.21 -4.62
N ALA A 41 -5.10 -7.35 -5.71
CA ALA A 41 -6.47 -6.88 -5.79
C ALA A 41 -7.43 -7.51 -4.77
N SER A 42 -7.21 -8.79 -4.44
CA SER A 42 -8.02 -9.51 -3.43
C SER A 42 -7.81 -9.03 -1.99
N ALA A 43 -6.72 -8.34 -1.70
CA ALA A 43 -6.40 -7.85 -0.35
C ALA A 43 -6.45 -6.32 -0.23
N ALA A 44 -6.80 -5.59 -1.29
CA ALA A 44 -6.70 -4.13 -1.32
C ALA A 44 -7.60 -3.43 -0.29
N ASP A 45 -8.84 -3.88 -0.09
CA ASP A 45 -9.73 -3.26 0.90
C ASP A 45 -9.26 -3.51 2.34
N ILE A 46 -8.74 -4.72 2.61
CA ILE A 46 -8.14 -5.08 3.90
C ILE A 46 -6.94 -4.19 4.20
N VAL A 47 -6.01 -4.07 3.23
CA VAL A 47 -4.81 -3.24 3.40
C VAL A 47 -5.19 -1.76 3.53
N ALA A 48 -6.17 -1.28 2.77
CA ALA A 48 -6.64 0.11 2.90
C ALA A 48 -7.22 0.38 4.30
N ALA A 49 -8.08 -0.50 4.80
CA ALA A 49 -8.64 -0.37 6.15
C ALA A 49 -7.53 -0.40 7.23
N LEU A 50 -6.56 -1.31 7.10
CA LEU A 50 -5.45 -1.42 8.05
C LEU A 50 -4.55 -0.19 8.02
N PHE A 51 -4.05 0.22 6.85
CA PHE A 51 -3.07 1.31 6.72
C PHE A 51 -3.66 2.70 6.91
N PHE A 52 -4.94 2.92 6.60
CA PHE A 52 -5.52 4.28 6.58
C PHE A 52 -6.64 4.48 7.60
N SER A 53 -6.85 3.54 8.52
CA SER A 53 -7.84 3.69 9.60
C SER A 53 -7.45 2.95 10.89
N VAL A 54 -7.10 1.66 10.81
CA VAL A 54 -6.96 0.81 12.01
C VAL A 54 -5.58 0.90 12.67
N MET A 55 -4.50 0.79 11.89
CA MET A 55 -3.14 0.75 12.43
C MET A 55 -2.67 2.13 12.85
N ARG A 56 -1.89 2.17 13.93
CA ARG A 56 -1.17 3.35 14.41
C ARG A 56 0.31 3.18 14.11
N TYR A 57 0.84 4.01 13.23
CA TYR A 57 2.25 3.99 12.82
C TYR A 57 2.69 5.38 12.36
N ASP A 58 4.00 5.57 12.27
CA ASP A 58 4.61 6.78 11.72
C ASP A 58 5.11 6.51 10.28
N PRO A 59 4.49 7.09 9.25
CA PRO A 59 4.93 6.93 7.86
C PRO A 59 6.36 7.43 7.59
N HIS A 60 6.85 8.39 8.39
CA HIS A 60 8.21 8.93 8.27
C HIS A 60 9.23 8.13 9.11
N ASN A 61 8.75 7.25 9.99
CA ASN A 61 9.59 6.33 10.74
C ASN A 61 8.94 4.94 10.86
N PRO A 62 8.92 4.13 9.76
CA PRO A 62 8.29 2.80 9.75
C PRO A 62 8.84 1.81 10.80
N LYS A 63 10.03 2.09 11.33
CA LYS A 63 10.70 1.26 12.34
C LYS A 63 10.45 1.73 13.77
N ALA A 64 9.65 2.77 14.00
CA ALA A 64 9.34 3.28 15.33
C ALA A 64 8.83 2.16 16.27
N ARG A 65 9.33 2.16 17.51
CA ARG A 65 9.13 1.07 18.48
C ARG A 65 7.66 0.87 18.86
N ASN A 66 6.87 1.93 18.83
CA ASN A 66 5.46 1.97 19.21
C ASN A 66 4.50 1.83 18.00
N SER A 67 5.02 1.64 16.78
CA SER A 67 4.16 1.38 15.63
C SER A 67 3.58 -0.03 15.68
N ASP A 68 2.30 -0.15 15.33
CA ASP A 68 1.69 -1.43 15.02
C ASP A 68 2.47 -2.11 13.86
N ARG A 69 2.47 -3.44 13.83
CA ARG A 69 3.25 -4.21 12.86
C ARG A 69 2.34 -4.89 11.84
N PHE A 70 2.64 -4.69 10.57
CA PHE A 70 2.00 -5.38 9.46
C PHE A 70 2.98 -6.39 8.84
N ILE A 71 2.58 -7.65 8.76
CA ILE A 71 3.36 -8.72 8.13
C ILE A 71 2.57 -9.26 6.95
N LEU A 72 3.06 -9.01 5.73
CA LEU A 72 2.45 -9.55 4.52
C LEU A 72 2.95 -10.98 4.27
N SER A 73 2.40 -11.96 4.99
CA SER A 73 2.81 -13.37 4.87
C SER A 73 2.66 -13.91 3.44
N LYS A 74 1.63 -13.47 2.70
CA LYS A 74 1.52 -13.67 1.24
C LYS A 74 2.45 -12.73 0.47
N GLY A 75 3.75 -12.84 0.71
CA GLY A 75 4.77 -11.88 0.25
C GLY A 75 4.78 -11.62 -1.25
N HIS A 76 4.25 -12.55 -2.06
CA HIS A 76 4.11 -12.38 -3.51
C HIS A 76 3.15 -11.23 -3.91
N ALA A 77 2.32 -10.74 -2.99
CA ALA A 77 1.52 -9.53 -3.12
C ALA A 77 2.30 -8.25 -2.73
N ALA A 78 3.65 -8.28 -2.76
CA ALA A 78 4.53 -7.15 -2.48
C ALA A 78 4.10 -5.81 -3.10
N PRO A 79 3.66 -5.75 -4.39
CA PRO A 79 3.24 -4.50 -5.00
C PRO A 79 2.10 -3.78 -4.25
N LEU A 80 1.23 -4.54 -3.57
CA LEU A 80 0.19 -3.96 -2.71
C LEU A 80 0.78 -3.25 -1.49
N LEU A 81 1.76 -3.88 -0.83
CA LEU A 81 2.45 -3.30 0.32
C LEU A 81 3.20 -2.03 -0.08
N TYR A 82 3.88 -2.06 -1.22
CA TYR A 82 4.60 -0.90 -1.74
C TYR A 82 3.62 0.23 -2.09
N ALA A 83 2.50 -0.08 -2.74
CA ALA A 83 1.46 0.90 -3.03
C ALA A 83 0.91 1.53 -1.75
N ALA A 84 0.72 0.76 -0.67
CA ALA A 84 0.25 1.29 0.61
C ALA A 84 1.26 2.25 1.25
N TRP A 85 2.55 1.92 1.23
CA TRP A 85 3.60 2.80 1.74
C TRP A 85 3.79 4.07 0.89
N ALA A 86 3.67 3.96 -0.43
CA ALA A 86 3.66 5.13 -1.33
C ALA A 86 2.48 6.07 -1.01
N GLU A 87 1.27 5.51 -0.87
CA GLU A 87 0.06 6.26 -0.50
C GLU A 87 0.10 6.84 0.92
N ALA A 88 0.85 6.21 1.83
CA ALA A 88 1.12 6.73 3.17
C ALA A 88 2.20 7.83 3.19
N GLY A 89 2.89 8.07 2.06
CA GLY A 89 3.87 9.13 1.90
C GLY A 89 5.31 8.76 2.28
N LEU A 90 5.64 7.47 2.38
CA LEU A 90 7.03 7.04 2.64
C LEU A 90 7.96 7.34 1.46
N PHE A 91 7.46 7.20 0.24
CA PHE A 91 8.20 7.48 -1.00
C PHE A 91 7.23 7.87 -2.13
N PRO A 92 7.71 8.51 -3.22
CA PRO A 92 6.85 8.94 -4.33
C PRO A 92 6.17 7.77 -5.05
N SER A 93 4.89 7.90 -5.38
CA SER A 93 4.14 6.84 -6.09
C SER A 93 4.72 6.49 -7.47
N SER A 94 5.48 7.39 -8.10
CA SER A 94 6.20 7.11 -9.33
C SER A 94 7.24 5.99 -9.19
N ASP A 95 7.79 5.78 -8.00
CA ASP A 95 8.81 4.76 -7.75
C ASP A 95 8.23 3.34 -7.82
N LEU A 96 6.90 3.17 -7.72
CA LEU A 96 6.24 1.88 -7.93
C LEU A 96 6.56 1.28 -9.31
N LEU A 97 6.85 2.11 -10.31
CA LEU A 97 7.23 1.67 -11.66
C LEU A 97 8.64 1.08 -11.73
N LYS A 98 9.44 1.24 -10.67
CA LYS A 98 10.79 0.66 -10.55
C LYS A 98 10.77 -0.74 -9.95
N LEU A 99 9.58 -1.34 -9.72
CA LEU A 99 9.43 -2.69 -9.19
C LEU A 99 10.33 -3.69 -9.94
N ARG A 100 11.11 -4.48 -9.20
CA ARG A 100 12.00 -5.55 -9.71
C ARG A 100 13.09 -5.09 -10.67
N THR A 101 13.36 -3.80 -10.76
CA THR A 101 14.53 -3.31 -11.49
C THR A 101 15.78 -3.44 -10.62
N LEU A 102 16.93 -3.73 -11.22
CA LEU A 102 18.17 -4.04 -10.48
C LEU A 102 18.64 -2.95 -9.49
N ALA A 103 18.28 -1.70 -9.72
CA ALA A 103 18.70 -0.56 -8.90
C ALA A 103 17.62 -0.11 -7.90
N SER A 104 16.52 -0.85 -7.78
CA SER A 104 15.38 -0.49 -6.95
C SER A 104 15.29 -1.37 -5.73
N ASP A 105 14.99 -0.76 -4.58
CA ASP A 105 14.70 -1.49 -3.34
C ASP A 105 13.30 -2.14 -3.36
N LEU A 106 12.48 -1.86 -4.38
CA LEU A 106 11.16 -2.48 -4.54
C LEU A 106 11.29 -3.85 -5.21
N GLU A 107 11.63 -4.84 -4.39
CA GLU A 107 11.90 -6.22 -4.80
C GLU A 107 10.65 -7.05 -5.07
N GLY A 108 10.83 -8.24 -5.64
CA GLY A 108 9.72 -9.12 -5.99
C GLY A 108 8.90 -9.65 -4.80
N HIS A 109 9.49 -9.63 -3.60
CA HIS A 109 8.93 -9.98 -2.29
C HIS A 109 9.60 -9.08 -1.23
N PRO A 110 8.88 -8.70 -0.15
CA PRO A 110 9.45 -7.95 0.98
C PRO A 110 10.11 -8.87 2.02
#